data_AF-A0A3C1X9Z8-F1
#
_entry.id   AF-A0A3C1X9Z8-F1
#
_cell.length_a   1.000
_cell.length_b   1.000
_cell.length_c   1.000
_cell.angle_alpha   90.00
_cell.angle_beta   90.00
_cell.angle_gamma   90.00
#
_symmetry.space_group_name_H-M   'P 1'
#
loop_
_entity.id
_entity.type
_entity.pdbx_description
1 polymer ?
#
loop_
_entity_poly.entity_id
_entity_poly.type
_entity_poly.pdbx_seq_one_letter_code
_entity_poly.pdbx_strand_id
1 'polypeptide(L)'
;DPYSELEDFKVDREIVSYENYLRLMSESRAVIDLWRLAPGEGYSFRISEALTLNSKIITNRTCILNEPFYDASRMFVFSEGNEINPDAIKHFLISPMKPVDKSIFSLGTN
;
A
#
# COMPACT_ATOMS: atom_id res chain seq x y z
N ASP A 1 -0.50 -3.87 28.86
CA ASP A 1 -0.57 -5.06 28.00
C ASP A 1 0.81 -5.20 27.36
N PRO A 2 1.56 -6.29 27.55
CA PRO A 2 2.96 -6.38 27.10
C PRO A 2 3.16 -6.26 25.58
N TYR A 3 2.08 -6.15 24.82
CA TYR A 3 2.07 -5.98 23.37
C TYR A 3 1.55 -4.61 22.90
N SER A 4 1.28 -3.66 23.81
CA SER A 4 0.78 -2.32 23.43
C SER A 4 1.88 -1.40 22.87
N GLU A 5 3.14 -1.76 23.09
CA GLU A 5 4.32 -1.05 22.62
C GLU A 5 5.28 -2.07 22.01
N LEU A 6 5.23 -2.23 20.69
CA LEU A 6 6.23 -2.99 19.95
C LEU A 6 7.26 -1.94 19.53
N GLU A 7 8.48 -1.95 20.07
CA GLU A 7 9.60 -1.11 19.60
C GLU A 7 9.23 0.36 19.31
N ASP A 8 8.74 1.09 20.31
CA ASP A 8 8.31 2.51 20.22
C ASP A 8 7.07 2.79 19.34
N PHE A 9 6.40 1.76 18.84
CA PHE A 9 5.14 1.90 18.10
C PHE A 9 3.92 1.74 19.01
N LYS A 10 2.99 2.69 18.92
CA LYS A 10 1.66 2.56 19.52
C LYS A 10 0.84 1.54 18.73
N VAL A 11 0.47 0.44 19.37
CA VAL A 11 -0.43 -0.57 18.79
C VAL A 11 -1.85 -0.32 19.27
N ASP A 12 -2.74 0.03 18.36
CA ASP A 12 -4.17 0.13 18.62
C ASP A 12 -4.87 -1.20 18.29
N ARG A 13 -5.71 -1.68 19.21
CA ARG A 13 -6.47 -2.94 19.08
C ARG A 13 -7.97 -2.70 18.99
N GLU A 14 -8.41 -1.44 19.02
CA GLU A 14 -9.80 -1.10 18.86
C GLU A 14 -10.27 -1.43 17.44
N ILE A 15 -11.52 -1.87 17.33
CA ILE A 15 -12.14 -2.09 16.02
C ILE A 15 -12.34 -0.71 15.38
N VAL A 16 -11.70 -0.51 14.24
CA VAL A 16 -11.83 0.72 13.46
C VAL A 16 -12.97 0.54 12.45
N SER A 17 -13.89 1.50 12.36
CA SER A 17 -14.90 1.50 11.31
C SER A 17 -14.25 1.65 9.93
N TYR A 18 -14.93 1.18 8.88
CA TYR A 18 -14.40 1.28 7.53
C TYR A 18 -14.15 2.73 7.11
N GLU A 19 -15.04 3.66 7.48
CA GLU A 19 -14.89 5.10 7.20
C GLU A 19 -13.68 5.69 7.91
N ASN A 20 -13.47 5.34 9.19
CA ASN A 20 -12.31 5.80 9.94
C ASN A 20 -11.02 5.21 9.36
N TYR A 21 -11.04 3.97 8.90
CA TYR A 21 -9.93 3.33 8.21
C TYR A 21 -9.56 4.06 6.91
N LEU A 22 -10.55 4.38 6.06
CA LEU A 22 -10.31 5.14 4.82
C LEU A 22 -9.77 6.54 5.12
N ARG A 23 -10.26 7.20 6.18
CA ARG A 23 -9.71 8.49 6.62
C ARG A 23 -8.23 8.36 7.00
N LEU A 24 -7.89 7.40 7.85
CA LEU A 24 -6.50 7.15 8.27
C LEU A 24 -5.60 6.84 7.06
N MET A 25 -6.07 6.05 6.10
CA MET A 25 -5.32 5.77 4.87
C MET A 25 -5.09 7.04 4.04
N SER A 26 -6.10 7.89 3.89
CA SER A 26 -6.00 9.14 3.12
C SER A 26 -5.04 10.17 3.74
N GLU A 27 -4.86 10.12 5.07
CA GLU A 27 -3.94 10.99 5.82
C GLU A 27 -2.51 10.39 5.89
N SER A 28 -2.37 9.11 5.54
CA SER A 28 -1.09 8.40 5.59
C SER A 28 -0.26 8.63 4.33
N ARG A 29 1.07 8.67 4.50
CA ARG A 29 2.00 8.77 3.34
C ARG A 29 2.00 7.53 2.47
N ALA A 30 1.78 6.36 3.07
CA ALA A 30 1.68 5.09 2.38
C ALA A 30 0.89 4.08 3.21
N VAL A 31 0.38 3.06 2.53
CA VAL A 31 -0.13 1.82 3.13
C VAL A 31 0.86 0.68 2.89
N ILE A 32 0.99 -0.22 3.85
CA ILE A 32 1.75 -1.46 3.69
C ILE A 32 0.77 -2.56 3.26
N ASP A 33 1.04 -3.20 2.12
CA ASP A 33 0.28 -4.35 1.63
C ASP A 33 1.16 -5.58 1.45
N LEU A 34 0.92 -6.59 2.27
CA LEU A 34 1.63 -7.87 2.20
C LEU A 34 0.70 -8.99 1.75
N TRP A 35 1.24 -9.99 1.06
CA TRP A 35 0.57 -11.29 0.95
C TRP A 35 0.51 -11.98 2.32
N ARG A 36 -0.60 -12.65 2.62
CA ARG A 36 -0.88 -13.30 3.91
C ARG A 36 -0.47 -14.77 3.93
N LEU A 37 -0.79 -15.49 2.85
CA LEU A 37 -0.58 -16.93 2.74
C LEU A 37 0.51 -17.25 1.72
N ALA A 38 0.43 -16.67 0.52
CA ALA A 38 1.37 -16.95 -0.56
C ALA A 38 1.40 -15.82 -1.61
N PRO A 39 2.48 -15.68 -2.40
CA PRO A 39 2.61 -14.65 -3.44
C PRO A 39 1.51 -14.65 -4.52
N GLY A 40 0.88 -15.80 -4.76
CA GLY A 40 -0.18 -15.98 -5.77
C GLY A 40 -1.61 -15.76 -5.26
N GLU A 41 -1.80 -15.32 -4.02
CA GLU A 41 -3.14 -15.00 -3.52
C GLU A 41 -3.70 -13.73 -4.18
N GLY A 42 -5.03 -13.62 -4.23
CA GLY A 42 -5.70 -12.42 -4.77
C GLY A 42 -5.31 -11.14 -4.02
N TYR A 43 -5.51 -10.00 -4.68
CA TYR A 43 -5.24 -8.69 -4.07
C TYR A 43 -6.15 -8.40 -2.88
N SER A 44 -5.59 -7.72 -1.89
CA SER A 44 -6.39 -7.12 -0.84
C SER A 44 -7.10 -5.86 -1.35
N PHE A 45 -8.19 -5.46 -0.69
CA PHE A 45 -8.86 -4.19 -1.00
C PHE A 45 -7.95 -2.96 -0.81
N ARG A 46 -6.86 -3.08 -0.05
CA ARG A 46 -5.91 -1.99 0.22
C ARG A 46 -5.28 -1.46 -1.07
N ILE A 47 -5.09 -2.32 -2.08
CA ILE A 47 -4.57 -1.89 -3.38
C ILE A 47 -5.57 -0.94 -4.05
N SER A 48 -6.83 -1.36 -4.21
CA SER A 48 -7.86 -0.52 -4.83
C SER A 48 -8.13 0.76 -4.02
N GLU A 49 -8.21 0.66 -2.70
CA GLU A 49 -8.45 1.80 -1.80
C GLU A 49 -7.33 2.83 -1.90
N ALA A 50 -6.07 2.39 -1.86
CA ALA A 50 -4.92 3.28 -1.99
C ALA A 50 -4.86 3.96 -3.36
N LEU A 51 -5.19 3.23 -4.43
CA LEU A 51 -5.30 3.80 -5.77
C LEU A 51 -6.38 4.89 -5.82
N THR A 52 -7.55 4.66 -5.21
CA THR A 52 -8.64 5.64 -5.18
C THR A 52 -8.31 6.85 -4.31
N LEU A 53 -7.65 6.64 -3.17
CA LEU A 53 -7.30 7.69 -2.21
C LEU A 53 -5.98 8.42 -2.53
N ASN A 54 -5.30 8.04 -3.61
CA ASN A 54 -3.97 8.55 -3.96
C ASN A 54 -2.94 8.36 -2.84
N SER A 55 -2.97 7.21 -2.16
CA SER A 55 -1.96 6.81 -1.18
C SER A 55 -0.89 5.94 -1.85
N LYS A 56 0.39 6.12 -1.47
CA LYS A 56 1.46 5.23 -1.92
C LYS A 56 1.29 3.83 -1.31
N ILE A 57 1.85 2.83 -1.97
CA ILE A 57 1.79 1.43 -1.54
C ILE A 57 3.20 0.90 -1.37
N ILE A 58 3.47 0.23 -0.25
CA ILE A 58 4.67 -0.57 -0.02
C ILE A 58 4.25 -2.03 0.01
N THR A 59 4.75 -2.87 -0.90
CA THR A 59 4.24 -4.23 -1.05
C THR A 59 5.31 -5.27 -1.36
N ASN A 60 5.08 -6.51 -0.93
CA ASN A 60 5.87 -7.68 -1.32
C ASN A 60 5.22 -8.50 -2.46
N ARG A 61 4.15 -7.98 -3.07
CA ARG A 61 3.45 -8.63 -4.18
C ARG A 61 4.14 -8.29 -5.50
N THR A 62 5.08 -9.11 -5.91
CA THR A 62 5.83 -8.91 -7.16
C THR A 62 4.98 -9.02 -8.42
N CYS A 63 3.83 -9.71 -8.37
CA CYS A 63 2.90 -9.81 -9.50
C CYS A 63 2.35 -8.46 -9.96
N ILE A 64 2.28 -7.46 -9.07
CA ILE A 64 1.83 -6.10 -9.39
C ILE A 64 2.66 -5.45 -10.50
N LEU A 65 3.93 -5.83 -10.66
CA LEU A 65 4.81 -5.29 -11.70
C LEU A 65 4.26 -5.51 -13.13
N ASN A 66 3.37 -6.49 -13.30
CA ASN A 66 2.75 -6.83 -14.59
C ASN A 66 1.36 -6.21 -14.77
N GLU A 67 0.86 -5.46 -13.79
CA GLU A 67 -0.50 -4.90 -13.82
C GLU A 67 -0.54 -3.55 -14.54
N PRO A 68 -1.63 -3.23 -15.25
CA PRO A 68 -1.74 -2.00 -16.04
C PRO A 68 -1.76 -0.72 -15.18
N PHE A 69 -2.06 -0.86 -13.88
CA PHE A 69 -2.11 0.25 -12.93
C PHE A 69 -0.78 0.51 -12.19
N TYR A 70 0.23 -0.34 -12.40
CA TYR A 70 1.54 -0.20 -11.75
C TYR A 70 2.27 1.07 -12.17
N ASP A 71 2.94 1.69 -11.20
CA ASP A 71 3.82 2.83 -11.39
C ASP A 71 4.75 2.97 -10.19
N ALA A 72 6.04 3.08 -10.45
CA ALA A 72 7.08 3.12 -9.42
C ALA A 72 7.01 4.37 -8.53
N SER A 73 6.32 5.45 -8.95
CA SER A 73 6.07 6.61 -8.08
C SER A 73 4.97 6.35 -7.05
N ARG A 74 4.06 5.41 -7.34
CA ARG A 74 2.93 5.01 -6.48
C ARG A 74 3.24 3.78 -5.64
N MET A 75 4.06 2.85 -6.14
CA MET A 75 4.26 1.54 -5.54
C MET A 75 5.73 1.22 -5.36
N PHE A 76 6.13 0.94 -4.12
CA PHE A 76 7.43 0.39 -3.77
C PHE A 76 7.28 -1.13 -3.60
N VAL A 77 7.87 -1.89 -4.51
CA VAL A 77 7.80 -3.36 -4.51
C VAL A 77 9.12 -3.93 -3.98
N PHE A 78 9.05 -4.76 -2.95
CA PHE A 78 10.19 -5.49 -2.41
C PHE A 78 9.97 -7.01 -2.48
N SER A 79 11.03 -7.77 -2.31
CA SER A 79 11.00 -9.24 -2.30
C SER A 79 12.09 -9.75 -1.38
N GLU A 80 12.05 -11.03 -1.01
CA GLU A 80 13.06 -11.65 -0.14
C GLU A 80 14.48 -11.56 -0.73
N GLY A 81 14.60 -11.48 -2.06
CA GLY A 81 15.90 -11.35 -2.75
C GLY A 81 16.46 -9.93 -2.78
N ASN A 82 15.72 -8.92 -2.30
CA ASN A 82 16.11 -7.51 -2.36
C ASN A 82 16.11 -6.92 -0.94
N GLU A 83 17.30 -6.60 -0.43
CA GLU A 83 17.41 -5.89 0.84
C GLU A 83 16.64 -4.57 0.79
N ILE A 84 15.81 -4.35 1.81
CA ILE A 84 15.08 -3.10 1.96
C ILE A 84 16.06 -2.03 2.43
N ASN A 85 16.40 -1.10 1.54
CA ASN A 85 17.17 0.08 1.90
C ASN A 85 16.25 1.14 2.56
N PRO A 86 16.46 1.51 3.84
CA PRO A 86 15.64 2.50 4.52
C PRO A 86 15.63 3.88 3.84
N ASP A 87 16.75 4.29 3.23
CA ASP A 87 16.84 5.58 2.56
C ASP A 87 16.07 5.58 1.24
N ALA A 88 16.00 4.43 0.56
CA ALA A 88 15.14 4.27 -0.61
C ALA A 88 13.65 4.39 -0.23
N ILE A 89 13.24 3.81 0.91
CA ILE A 89 11.88 3.99 1.43
C ILE A 89 11.60 5.45 1.77
N LYS A 90 12.50 6.12 2.52
CA LYS A 90 12.32 7.54 2.87
C LYS A 90 12.18 8.40 1.62
N HIS A 91 13.05 8.20 0.65
CA HIS A 91 13.00 8.90 -0.63
C HIS A 91 11.67 8.63 -1.37
N PHE A 92 11.24 7.38 -1.45
CA PHE A 92 9.95 7.01 -2.04
C PHE A 92 8.78 7.72 -1.35
N LEU A 93 8.75 7.76 -0.02
CA LEU A 93 7.67 8.38 0.75
C LEU A 93 7.55 9.89 0.54
N ILE A 94 8.67 10.60 0.33
CA ILE A 94 8.67 12.07 0.14
C ILE A 94 8.60 12.49 -1.34
N SER A 95 8.90 11.57 -2.26
CA SER A 95 8.88 11.86 -3.69
C SER A 95 7.46 12.10 -4.20
N PRO A 96 7.26 13.04 -5.14
CA PRO A 96 5.98 13.24 -5.80
C PRO A 96 5.44 11.94 -6.39
N MET A 97 4.12 11.81 -6.41
CA MET A 97 3.42 10.65 -6.93
C MET A 97 2.55 11.04 -8.10
N LYS A 98 2.59 10.26 -9.19
CA LYS A 98 1.65 10.44 -10.31
C LYS A 98 0.27 9.89 -9.90
N PRO A 99 -0.82 10.67 -10.00
CA PRO A 99 -2.17 10.15 -9.79
C PRO A 99 -2.48 8.98 -10.73
N VAL A 100 -3.30 8.05 -10.28
CA VAL A 100 -3.71 6.93 -11.14
C VAL A 100 -4.59 7.43 -12.29
N ASP A 101 -4.45 6.80 -13.45
CA ASP A 101 -5.31 7.11 -14.59
C ASP A 101 -6.76 6.72 -14.25
N LYS A 102 -7.71 7.63 -14.49
CA LYS A 102 -9.13 7.40 -14.18
C LYS A 102 -9.74 6.25 -14.97
N SER A 103 -9.17 5.90 -16.14
CA SER A 103 -9.60 4.75 -16.93
C SER A 103 -9.41 3.41 -16.20
N ILE A 104 -8.51 3.33 -15.23
CA ILE A 104 -8.36 2.13 -14.38
C ILE A 104 -9.64 1.85 -13.58
N PHE A 105 -10.46 2.87 -13.31
CA PHE A 105 -11.72 2.73 -12.58
C PHE A 105 -12.93 2.58 -13.48
N SER A 106 -12.79 2.71 -14.80
CA SER A 106 -13.92 2.50 -15.69
C SER A 106 -14.16 1.01 -15.88
N LEU A 107 -15.31 0.53 -15.42
CA LEU A 107 -15.86 -0.76 -15.83
C LEU A 107 -16.20 -0.64 -17.31
N GLY A 108 -15.31 -1.11 -18.20
CA GLY A 108 -15.34 -0.90 -19.64
C GLY A 108 -16.74 -0.69 -20.23
N THR A 109 -17.12 0.56 -20.43
CA THR A 109 -18.28 0.91 -21.25
C THR A 109 -17.78 0.96 -22.68
N ASN A 110 -17.95 -0.14 -23.39
CA ASN A 110 -18.00 -0.11 -24.86
C ASN A 110 -19.32 0.52 -25.30
#